data_AF-A0A1G9BMF1-F1
#
_entry.id   AF-A0A1G9BMF1-F1
#
_cell.length_a   1.000
_cell.length_b   1.000
_cell.length_c   1.000
_cell.angle_alpha   90.00
_cell.angle_beta   90.00
_cell.angle_gamma   90.00
#
_symmetry.space_group_name_H-M   'P 1'
#
loop_
_entity.id
_entity.type
_entity.pdbx_description
1 polymer ?
#
loop_
_entity_poly.entity_id
_entity_poly.type
_entity_poly.pdbx_seq_one_letter_code
_entity_poly.pdbx_strand_id
1 'polypeptide(L)'
;MNTTTLTFDERVYSVETIQKAAYRFINKLSVDFELNDKSILCRITFDGDHSELHLKKIEADFKKEILDQHLRQLISKETETVRNLILSATFLNTDLQEIE
;
A
#
# COMPACT_ATOMS: atom_id res chain seq x y z
N MET A 1 -21.62 -14.47 0.36
CA MET A 1 -20.28 -13.84 0.29
C MET A 1 -20.43 -12.59 -0.53
N ASN A 2 -20.12 -11.44 0.05
CA ASN A 2 -20.34 -10.16 -0.61
C ASN A 2 -19.03 -9.78 -1.31
N THR A 3 -19.11 -9.53 -2.60
CA THR A 3 -17.93 -9.28 -3.44
C THR A 3 -18.08 -7.95 -4.18
N THR A 4 -16.97 -7.24 -4.35
CA THR A 4 -16.90 -6.06 -5.22
C THR A 4 -15.62 -6.13 -6.06
N THR A 5 -15.57 -5.35 -7.13
CA THR A 5 -14.40 -5.28 -8.01
C THR A 5 -13.96 -3.83 -8.12
N LEU A 6 -12.68 -3.60 -7.89
CA LEU A 6 -12.04 -2.30 -8.09
C LEU A 6 -10.97 -2.43 -9.16
N THR A 7 -10.85 -1.41 -10.01
CA THR A 7 -9.81 -1.34 -11.04
C THR A 7 -8.99 -0.09 -10.81
N PHE A 8 -7.67 -0.24 -10.84
CA PHE A 8 -6.71 0.85 -10.68
C PHE A 8 -5.82 0.94 -11.91
N ASP A 9 -5.38 2.15 -12.23
CA ASP A 9 -4.40 2.39 -13.30
C ASP A 9 -2.99 2.15 -12.73
N GLU A 10 -2.22 1.28 -13.37
CA GLU A 10 -0.86 0.92 -12.92
C GLU A 10 0.11 2.11 -13.06
N ARG A 11 -0.23 3.11 -13.88
CA ARG A 11 0.53 4.37 -14.00
C ARG A 11 0.36 5.28 -12.77
N VAL A 12 -0.66 5.03 -11.96
CA VAL A 12 -0.96 5.81 -10.75
C VAL A 12 -0.54 5.02 -9.51
N TYR A 13 -1.01 3.78 -9.39
CA TYR A 13 -0.74 2.94 -8.23
C TYR A 13 0.12 1.74 -8.61
N SER A 14 1.17 1.48 -7.83
CA SER A 14 1.91 0.24 -7.91
C SER A 14 1.09 -0.91 -7.28
N VAL A 15 1.30 -2.14 -7.75
CA VAL A 15 0.73 -3.34 -7.10
C VAL A 15 1.09 -3.40 -5.63
N GLU A 16 2.34 -3.06 -5.28
CA GLU A 16 2.83 -3.03 -3.90
C GLU A 16 2.03 -2.07 -3.02
N THR A 17 1.66 -0.89 -3.52
CA THR A 17 0.80 0.07 -2.79
C THR A 17 -0.51 -0.61 -2.39
N ILE A 18 -1.16 -1.27 -3.36
CA ILE A 18 -2.48 -1.86 -3.15
C ILE A 18 -2.39 -3.10 -2.25
N GLN A 19 -1.33 -3.89 -2.39
CA GLN A 19 -1.06 -5.04 -1.50
C GLN A 19 -0.83 -4.61 -0.04
N LYS A 20 -0.08 -3.52 0.19
CA LYS A 20 0.12 -2.97 1.54
C LYS A 20 -1.19 -2.49 2.16
N ALA A 21 -2.04 -1.83 1.36
CA ALA A 21 -3.38 -1.45 1.80
C ALA A 21 -4.23 -2.68 2.13
N ALA A 22 -4.19 -3.72 1.30
CA ALA A 22 -4.95 -4.96 1.51
C ALA A 22 -4.50 -5.67 2.78
N TYR A 23 -3.20 -5.70 3.06
CA TYR A 23 -2.64 -6.26 4.28
C TYR A 23 -3.19 -5.57 5.55
N ARG A 24 -3.36 -4.24 5.54
CA ARG A 24 -3.96 -3.52 6.68
C ARG A 24 -5.44 -3.88 6.89
N PHE A 25 -6.10 -4.41 5.88
CA PHE A 25 -7.50 -4.82 5.89
C PHE A 25 -7.69 -6.35 5.94
N ILE A 26 -6.63 -7.14 6.18
CA ILE A 26 -6.66 -8.61 6.15
C ILE A 26 -7.67 -9.25 7.12
N ASN A 27 -8.11 -8.52 8.16
CA ASN A 27 -9.11 -8.96 9.12
C ASN A 27 -10.56 -8.61 8.71
N LYS A 28 -10.76 -8.06 7.51
CA LYS A 28 -12.06 -7.53 7.04
C LYS A 28 -12.39 -7.97 5.62
N LEU A 29 -11.38 -8.26 4.81
CA LEU A 29 -11.54 -8.63 3.42
C LEU A 29 -10.33 -9.41 2.92
N SER A 30 -10.54 -10.13 1.84
CA SER A 30 -9.51 -10.72 0.98
C SER A 30 -9.52 -10.05 -0.39
N VAL A 31 -8.36 -10.00 -1.04
CA VAL A 31 -8.21 -9.40 -2.38
C VAL A 31 -7.45 -10.36 -3.28
N ASP A 32 -8.05 -10.72 -4.40
CA ASP A 32 -7.35 -11.35 -5.52
C ASP A 32 -6.93 -10.27 -6.52
N PHE A 33 -5.65 -10.27 -6.88
CA PHE A 33 -5.07 -9.33 -7.81
C PHE A 33 -4.88 -9.97 -9.18
N GLU A 34 -5.28 -9.25 -10.21
CA GLU A 34 -5.03 -9.62 -11.60
C GLU A 34 -4.43 -8.43 -12.33
N LEU A 35 -3.29 -8.65 -12.96
CA LEU A 35 -2.58 -7.66 -13.73
C LEU A 35 -2.99 -7.77 -15.19
N ASN A 36 -3.53 -6.67 -15.72
CA ASN A 36 -3.79 -6.46 -17.13
C ASN A 36 -2.88 -5.33 -17.63
N ASP A 37 -2.67 -5.21 -18.95
CA ASP A 37 -1.66 -4.34 -19.58
C ASP A 37 -1.38 -2.98 -18.89
N LYS A 38 -2.41 -2.25 -18.47
CA LYS A 38 -2.27 -0.94 -17.79
C LYS A 38 -3.17 -0.81 -16.57
N SER A 39 -3.66 -1.92 -16.05
CA SER A 39 -4.62 -1.90 -14.96
C SER A 39 -4.45 -3.06 -14.01
N ILE A 40 -4.71 -2.75 -12.74
CA ILE A 40 -4.71 -3.70 -11.65
C ILE A 40 -6.17 -3.94 -11.28
N LEU A 41 -6.65 -5.14 -11.55
CA LEU A 41 -7.99 -5.58 -11.18
C LEU A 41 -7.92 -6.23 -9.79
N CYS A 42 -8.72 -5.72 -8.87
CA CYS A 42 -8.82 -6.20 -7.49
C CYS A 42 -10.22 -6.77 -7.27
N ARG A 43 -10.33 -8.10 -7.15
CA ARG A 43 -11.56 -8.75 -6.69
C ARG A 43 -11.54 -8.83 -5.18
N ILE A 44 -12.47 -8.13 -4.54
CA ILE A 44 -12.54 -8.01 -3.09
C ILE A 44 -13.68 -8.88 -2.58
N THR A 45 -13.37 -9.76 -1.63
CA THR A 45 -14.37 -10.54 -0.88
C THR A 45 -14.38 -10.05 0.56
N PHE A 46 -15.52 -9.57 1.03
CA PHE A 46 -15.66 -9.10 2.41
C PHE A 46 -15.93 -10.27 3.36
N ASP A 47 -15.35 -10.17 4.55
CA ASP A 47 -15.59 -11.13 5.63
C ASP A 47 -16.93 -10.84 6.32
N GLY A 48 -17.65 -11.89 6.68
CA GLY A 48 -18.90 -11.80 7.43
C GLY A 48 -20.12 -11.34 6.60
N ASP A 49 -21.26 -11.24 7.30
CA ASP A 49 -22.51 -10.72 6.74
C ASP A 49 -22.74 -9.30 7.28
N HIS A 50 -22.66 -8.32 6.38
CA HIS A 50 -22.68 -6.91 6.70
C HIS A 50 -23.71 -6.19 5.84
N SER A 51 -24.31 -5.13 6.40
CA SER A 51 -25.20 -4.27 5.62
C SER A 51 -24.45 -3.61 4.47
N GLU A 52 -25.16 -3.32 3.37
CA GLU A 52 -24.57 -2.68 2.19
C GLU A 52 -23.87 -1.35 2.53
N LEU A 53 -24.42 -0.58 3.47
CA LEU A 53 -23.82 0.68 3.92
C LEU A 53 -22.48 0.45 4.64
N HIS A 54 -22.36 -0.64 5.41
CA HIS A 54 -21.11 -1.00 6.06
C HIS A 54 -20.06 -1.45 5.04
N LEU A 55 -20.44 -2.25 4.04
CA LEU A 55 -19.54 -2.68 2.97
C LEU A 55 -19.01 -1.49 2.15
N LYS A 56 -19.88 -0.55 1.79
CA LYS A 56 -19.48 0.70 1.12
C LYS A 56 -18.50 1.53 1.95
N LYS A 57 -18.65 1.53 3.27
CA LYS A 57 -17.70 2.17 4.18
C LYS A 57 -16.34 1.47 4.17
N ILE A 58 -16.32 0.14 4.25
CA ILE A 58 -15.07 -0.64 4.16
C ILE A 58 -14.38 -0.37 2.82
N GLU A 59 -15.12 -0.38 1.71
CA GLU A 59 -14.58 -0.06 0.38
C GLU A 59 -14.00 1.36 0.31
N ALA A 60 -14.71 2.36 0.86
CA ALA A 60 -14.23 3.74 0.89
C ALA A 60 -12.97 3.90 1.74
N ASP A 61 -12.92 3.25 2.91
CA ASP A 61 -11.74 3.30 3.78
C ASP A 61 -10.56 2.53 3.18
N PHE A 62 -10.81 1.46 2.43
CA PHE A 62 -9.79 0.76 1.66
C PHE A 62 -9.18 1.66 0.56
N LYS A 63 -9.99 2.40 -0.19
CA LYS A 63 -9.50 3.37 -1.19
C LYS A 63 -8.66 4.49 -0.57
N LYS A 64 -9.04 4.98 0.61
CA LYS A 64 -8.24 5.97 1.36
C LYS A 64 -6.89 5.39 1.78
N GLU A 65 -6.88 4.14 2.24
CA GLU A 65 -5.63 3.47 2.63
C GLU A 65 -4.69 3.28 1.43
N ILE A 66 -5.21 2.91 0.26
CA ILE A 66 -4.41 2.83 -0.97
C ILE A 66 -3.74 4.19 -1.27
N LEU A 67 -4.50 5.28 -1.17
CA LEU A 67 -3.96 6.62 -1.37
C LEU A 67 -2.89 6.98 -0.33
N ASP A 68 -3.11 6.65 0.95
CA ASP A 68 -2.12 6.88 2.02
C ASP A 68 -0.82 6.09 1.77
N GLN A 69 -0.93 4.80 1.41
CA GLN A 69 0.22 3.97 1.07
C GLN A 69 0.99 4.53 -0.14
N HIS A 70 0.28 5.01 -1.16
CA HIS A 70 0.88 5.62 -2.35
C HIS A 70 1.68 6.86 -1.98
N LEU A 71 1.08 7.78 -1.23
CA LEU A 71 1.74 9.02 -0.82
C LEU A 71 2.95 8.75 0.09
N ARG A 72 2.86 7.76 0.99
CA ARG A 72 4.01 7.32 1.79
C ARG A 72 5.14 6.79 0.93
N GLN A 73 4.84 6.02 -0.12
CA GLN A 73 5.85 5.54 -1.07
C GLN A 73 6.51 6.71 -1.81
N LEU A 74 5.73 7.68 -2.31
CA LEU A 74 6.26 8.87 -2.98
C LEU A 74 7.18 9.66 -2.05
N ILE A 75 6.71 10.00 -0.85
CA ILE A 75 7.50 10.76 0.13
C ILE A 75 8.79 10.00 0.50
N SER A 76 8.72 8.68 0.71
CA SER A 76 9.91 7.87 1.03
C SER A 76 10.95 7.89 -0.10
N LYS A 77 10.50 7.95 -1.36
CA LYS A 77 11.37 8.07 -2.53
C LYS A 77 11.94 9.48 -2.68
N GLU A 78 11.11 10.51 -2.53
CA GLU A 78 11.55 11.91 -2.61
C GLU A 78 12.56 12.27 -1.51
N THR A 79 12.41 11.67 -0.33
CA THR A 79 13.28 11.91 0.83
C THR A 79 14.50 10.99 0.89
N GLU A 80 14.67 10.08 -0.07
CA GLU A 80 15.72 9.06 -0.05
C GLU A 80 17.12 9.65 0.02
N THR A 81 17.43 10.64 -0.81
CA THR A 81 18.75 11.29 -0.84
C THR A 81 19.07 11.96 0.50
N VAL A 82 18.14 12.73 1.06
CA VAL A 82 18.34 13.43 2.33
C VAL A 82 18.50 12.43 3.48
N ARG A 83 17.66 11.39 3.52
CA ARG A 83 17.77 10.29 4.49
C ARG A 83 19.13 9.60 4.41
N ASN A 84 19.59 9.28 3.20
CA ASN A 84 20.89 8.62 2.99
C ASN A 84 22.05 9.53 3.40
N LEU A 85 22.00 10.83 3.11
CA LEU A 85 23.02 11.80 3.54
C LEU A 85 23.09 11.91 5.07
N ILE A 86 21.94 11.98 5.74
CA ILE A 86 21.88 11.99 7.22
C ILE A 86 22.51 10.70 7.77
N LEU A 87 22.14 9.54 7.22
CA LEU A 87 22.70 8.25 7.63
C LEU A 87 24.23 8.22 7.41
N SER A 88 24.71 8.60 6.24
CA SER A 88 26.14 8.67 5.94
C SER A 88 26.90 9.59 6.90
N ALA A 89 26.35 10.78 7.19
CA ALA A 89 26.96 11.71 8.15
C ALA A 89 27.01 11.15 9.58
N THR A 90 26.00 10.37 9.99
CA THR A 90 26.03 9.71 11.30
C THR A 90 27.11 8.61 11.39
N PHE A 91 27.29 7.82 10.32
CA PHE A 91 28.33 6.79 10.28
C PHE A 91 29.75 7.35 10.13
N LEU A 92 29.91 8.53 9.51
CA LEU A 92 31.21 9.22 9.42
C LEU A 92 31.68 9.80 10.76
N ASN A 93 30.75 10.15 11.65
CA ASN A 93 31.04 10.78 12.95
C ASN A 93 30.97 9.81 14.13
N THR A 94 30.85 8.51 13.83
CA THR A 94 30.92 7.44 14.81
C THR A 94 32.13 6.56 14.47
N ASP A 95 32.86 6.07 15.47
CA ASP A 95 33.93 5.07 15.32
C ASP A 95 33.34 3.69 14.94
N LEU A 96 32.44 3.64 13.96
CA LEU A 96 31.84 2.42 13.39
C LEU A 96 32.67 1.87 12.21
N GLN A 97 33.94 2.27 12.11
CA GLN A 97 34.85 1.83 11.04
C GLN A 97 35.61 0.53 11.36
N GLU A 98 35.42 -0.09 12.52
CA GLU A 98 35.98 -1.42 12.82
C GLU A 98 34.88 -2.49 12.78
N ILE A 99 34.61 -3.01 11.58
CA ILE A 99 34.10 -4.36 11.41
C ILE A 99 35.13 -5.07 10.52
N GLU A 100 36.04 -5.81 11.15
CA GLU A 100 36.92 -6.79 10.49
C GLU A 100 36.11 -7.96 9.91
#